data_AF-A0ABD2Q6Q9-F1
#
_entry.id   AF-A0ABD2Q6Q9-F1
#
_cell.length_a   1.000
_cell.length_b   1.000
_cell.length_c   1.000
_cell.angle_alpha   90.00
_cell.angle_beta   90.00
_cell.angle_gamma   90.00
#
_symmetry.space_group_name_H-M   'P 1'
#
loop_
_entity.id
_entity.type
_entity.pdbx_description
1 polymer ?
#
loop_
_entity_poly.entity_id
_entity_poly.type
_entity_poly.pdbx_seq_one_letter_code
_entity_poly.pdbx_strand_id
1 'polypeptide(L)'
;MGVPKFFRWISHRYPCINQVIDQREHLEMDHVYLDMNGIIHTCSHPGSKKTILLEDSQIFVNIENYISFLFQLMKPQKTFFLAVDGVAPRAKMTQQRARRFQAATEAERIRIEKESKGEEIKKSFDSNCISPGEFY
;
A
#
# COMPACT_ATOMS: atom_id res chain seq x y z
N MET A 1 5.18 5.59 3.85
CA MET A 1 5.53 6.84 4.58
C MET A 1 6.03 6.49 5.98
N GLY A 2 6.48 7.47 6.77
CA GLY A 2 6.79 7.27 8.20
C GLY A 2 8.24 7.57 8.59
N VAL A 3 8.44 7.90 9.87
CA VAL A 3 9.76 7.96 10.49
C VAL A 3 10.32 6.53 10.49
N PRO A 4 11.48 6.28 9.85
CA PRO A 4 12.02 4.93 9.73
C PRO A 4 12.10 4.24 11.09
N LYS A 5 11.63 3.00 11.16
CA LYS A 5 11.65 2.15 12.37
C LYS A 5 10.82 2.67 13.55
N PHE A 6 10.04 3.75 13.40
CA PHE A 6 9.27 4.32 14.50
C PHE A 6 8.22 3.37 15.08
N PHE A 7 7.47 2.67 14.22
CA PHE A 7 6.54 1.62 14.65
C PHE A 7 7.25 0.54 15.49
N ARG A 8 8.41 0.06 15.04
CA ARG A 8 9.20 -0.93 15.80
C ARG A 8 9.65 -0.38 17.15
N TRP A 9 10.13 0.86 17.18
CA TRP A 9 10.61 1.51 18.39
C TRP A 9 9.49 1.70 19.42
N ILE A 10 8.32 2.21 19.01
CA ILE A 10 7.20 2.46 19.93
C ILE A 10 6.62 1.14 20.47
N SER A 11 6.49 0.11 19.63
CA SER A 11 6.00 -1.20 20.02
C SER A 11 6.93 -1.93 21.00
N HIS A 12 8.25 -1.77 20.85
CA HIS A 12 9.21 -2.29 21.84
C HIS A 12 9.15 -1.53 23.16
N ARG A 13 8.92 -0.22 23.12
CA ARG A 13 8.89 0.63 24.31
C ARG A 13 7.60 0.48 25.11
N TYR A 14 6.48 0.27 24.43
CA TYR A 14 5.15 0.15 25.03
C TYR A 14 4.45 -1.11 24.47
N PRO A 15 4.79 -2.32 24.96
CA PRO A 15 4.32 -3.57 24.35
C PRO A 15 2.79 -3.74 24.42
N CYS A 16 2.13 -3.15 25.41
CA CYS A 16 0.68 -3.29 25.62
C CYS A 16 -0.19 -2.48 24.64
N ILE A 17 0.38 -1.66 23.76
CA ILE A 17 -0.41 -0.87 22.79
C ILE A 17 -0.87 -1.70 21.58
N ASN A 18 -0.29 -2.88 21.37
CA ASN A 18 -0.63 -3.75 20.26
C ASN A 18 -1.38 -4.97 20.79
N GLN A 19 -2.50 -5.27 20.16
CA GLN A 19 -3.26 -6.49 20.36
C GLN A 19 -3.43 -7.17 19.00
N VAL A 20 -3.22 -8.48 18.97
CA VAL A 20 -3.56 -9.30 17.81
C VAL A 20 -5.06 -9.57 17.88
N ILE A 21 -5.77 -9.21 16.82
CA ILE A 21 -7.22 -9.37 16.73
C ILE A 21 -7.50 -10.69 16.00
N ASP A 22 -8.28 -11.58 16.61
CA ASP A 22 -8.82 -12.77 15.94
C ASP A 22 -10.02 -12.36 15.07
N GLN A 23 -10.24 -13.05 13.94
CA GLN A 23 -11.39 -12.81 13.07
C GLN A 23 -12.73 -13.07 13.76
N ARG A 24 -12.73 -13.85 14.86
CA ARG A 24 -13.91 -14.08 15.70
C ARG A 24 -14.23 -12.92 16.64
N GLU A 25 -13.25 -12.06 16.89
CA GLU A 25 -13.43 -10.86 17.70
C GLU A 25 -14.04 -9.75 16.84
N HIS A 26 -15.09 -9.14 17.34
CA HIS A 26 -15.68 -7.97 16.71
C HIS A 26 -15.26 -6.74 17.50
N LEU A 27 -14.65 -5.78 16.80
CA LEU A 27 -14.43 -4.46 17.37
C LEU A 27 -15.56 -3.57 16.92
N GLU A 28 -16.47 -3.21 17.82
CA GLU A 28 -17.48 -2.21 17.50
C GLU A 28 -16.81 -0.84 17.53
N MET A 29 -16.81 -0.17 16.38
CA MET A 29 -16.30 1.20 16.23
C MET A 29 -17.38 2.09 15.66
N ASP A 30 -17.46 3.34 16.12
CA ASP A 30 -18.39 4.30 15.53
C ASP A 30 -17.92 4.79 14.16
N HIS A 31 -16.62 5.10 14.06
CA HIS A 31 -16.03 5.74 12.89
C HIS A 31 -14.73 5.05 12.50
N VAL A 32 -14.65 4.63 11.23
CA VAL A 32 -13.48 4.00 10.64
C VAL A 32 -13.04 4.81 9.43
N TYR A 33 -11.73 5.07 9.34
CA TYR A 33 -11.11 5.85 8.28
C TYR A 33 -9.99 5.03 7.64
N LEU A 34 -10.09 4.79 6.33
CA LEU A 34 -9.09 4.02 5.59
C LEU A 34 -8.33 4.93 4.62
N ASP A 35 -7.00 4.88 4.71
CA ASP A 35 -6.09 5.39 3.67
C ASP A 35 -5.99 4.35 2.56
N MET A 36 -6.68 4.61 1.45
CA MET A 36 -6.78 3.71 0.32
C MET A 36 -5.46 3.50 -0.39
N ASN A 37 -4.53 4.47 -0.35
CA ASN A 37 -3.26 4.32 -1.03
C ASN A 37 -2.45 3.15 -0.47
N GLY A 38 -2.49 2.95 0.85
CA GLY A 38 -1.86 1.80 1.50
C GLY A 38 -2.45 0.46 1.05
N ILE A 39 -3.78 0.41 0.89
CA ILE A 39 -4.50 -0.78 0.42
C ILE A 39 -4.16 -1.06 -1.05
N ILE A 40 -4.26 -0.06 -1.92
CA ILE A 40 -3.95 -0.18 -3.36
C ILE A 40 -2.51 -0.64 -3.57
N HIS A 41 -1.55 -0.10 -2.82
CA HIS A 41 -0.15 -0.56 -2.86
C HIS A 41 -0.01 -2.03 -2.46
N THR A 42 -0.73 -2.49 -1.44
CA THR A 42 -0.68 -3.87 -0.97
C THR A 42 -1.34 -4.84 -1.95
N CYS A 43 -2.50 -4.47 -2.50
CA CYS A 43 -3.26 -5.29 -3.44
C CYS A 43 -2.63 -5.37 -4.84
N SER A 44 -1.85 -4.34 -5.24
CA SER A 44 -1.07 -4.35 -6.49
C SER A 44 0.24 -5.12 -6.37
N HIS A 45 0.73 -5.39 -5.14
CA HIS A 45 1.98 -6.09 -4.88
C HIS A 45 1.86 -7.12 -3.74
N PRO A 46 1.03 -8.17 -3.89
CA PRO A 46 0.84 -9.17 -2.82
C PRO A 46 2.11 -10.00 -2.61
N GLY A 47 2.89 -9.63 -1.60
CA GLY A 47 3.99 -10.44 -1.07
C GLY A 47 5.26 -10.51 -1.94
N SER A 48 6.25 -11.26 -1.43
CA SER A 48 7.64 -11.35 -1.90
C SER A 48 7.86 -11.86 -3.34
N LYS A 49 6.80 -12.19 -4.06
CA LYS A 49 6.86 -12.50 -5.49
C LYS A 49 6.39 -11.27 -6.27
N LYS A 50 7.31 -10.36 -6.58
CA LYS A 50 7.17 -9.24 -7.56
C LYS A 50 6.89 -9.73 -9.00
N THR A 51 6.28 -10.89 -9.16
CA THR A 51 6.45 -11.79 -10.30
C THR A 51 5.14 -12.03 -11.03
N ILE A 52 4.00 -11.60 -10.47
CA ILE A 52 2.69 -11.77 -11.10
C ILE A 52 2.20 -10.37 -11.49
N LEU A 53 2.21 -10.09 -12.79
CA LEU A 53 1.40 -9.01 -13.35
C LEU A 53 -0.06 -9.39 -13.08
N LEU A 54 -0.71 -8.64 -12.21
CA LEU A 54 -2.14 -8.73 -12.05
C LEU A 54 -2.77 -7.82 -13.10
N GLU A 55 -3.82 -8.32 -13.76
CA GLU A 55 -4.70 -7.45 -14.53
C GLU A 55 -5.41 -6.47 -13.60
N ASP A 56 -5.75 -5.29 -14.10
CA ASP A 56 -6.41 -4.23 -13.32
C ASP A 56 -7.69 -4.75 -12.66
N SER A 57 -8.47 -5.57 -13.40
CA SER A 57 -9.68 -6.25 -12.91
C SER A 57 -9.42 -7.07 -11.63
N GLN A 58 -8.31 -7.82 -11.58
CA GLN A 58 -7.94 -8.63 -10.43
C GLN A 58 -7.47 -7.77 -9.26
N ILE A 59 -6.80 -6.64 -9.53
CA ILE A 59 -6.41 -5.67 -8.50
C ILE A 59 -7.67 -5.07 -7.86
N PHE A 60 -8.68 -4.68 -8.65
CA PHE A 60 -9.95 -4.18 -8.11
C PHE A 60 -10.68 -5.21 -7.25
N VAL A 61 -10.76 -6.48 -7.70
CA VAL A 61 -11.35 -7.57 -6.89
C VAL A 61 -10.58 -7.75 -5.58
N ASN A 62 -9.25 -7.67 -5.61
CA ASN A 62 -8.44 -7.77 -4.39
C ASN A 62 -8.69 -6.59 -3.43
N ILE A 63 -8.86 -5.37 -3.95
CA ILE A 63 -9.20 -4.19 -3.17
C ILE A 63 -10.58 -4.36 -2.53
N GLU A 64 -11.58 -4.77 -3.30
CA GLU A 64 -12.95 -5.00 -2.83
C GLU A 64 -12.99 -6.04 -1.70
N ASN A 65 -12.31 -7.18 -1.89
CA ASN A 65 -12.24 -8.23 -0.88
C ASN A 65 -11.54 -7.74 0.40
N TYR A 66 -10.49 -6.93 0.26
CA TYR A 66 -9.76 -6.40 1.41
C TYR A 66 -10.58 -5.39 2.20
N ILE A 67 -11.27 -4.47 1.52
CA ILE A 67 -12.21 -3.53 2.15
C ILE A 67 -13.34 -4.28 2.85
N SER A 68 -13.93 -5.28 2.19
CA SER A 68 -15.03 -6.09 2.73
C SER A 68 -14.62 -6.83 4.00
N PHE A 69 -13.43 -7.43 3.99
CA PHE A 69 -12.84 -8.06 5.18
C PHE A 69 -12.68 -7.06 6.34
N LEU A 70 -12.10 -5.89 6.07
CA LEU A 70 -11.90 -4.84 7.08
C LEU A 70 -13.23 -4.31 7.64
N PHE A 71 -14.23 -4.12 6.79
CA PHE A 71 -15.56 -3.68 7.19
C PHE A 71 -16.25 -4.70 8.11
N GLN A 72 -16.19 -5.99 7.77
CA GLN A 72 -16.77 -7.06 8.59
C GLN A 72 -16.06 -7.22 9.94
N LEU A 73 -14.74 -6.98 9.98
CA LEU A 73 -13.94 -7.04 11.20
C LEU A 73 -14.24 -5.87 12.16
N MET A 74 -14.33 -4.64 11.64
CA MET A 74 -14.47 -3.41 12.45
C MET A 74 -15.91 -2.93 12.65
N LYS A 75 -16.89 -3.50 11.94
CA LYS A 75 -18.33 -3.21 12.05
C LYS A 75 -18.65 -1.74 12.38
N PRO A 76 -18.31 -0.78 11.50
CA PRO A 76 -18.51 0.65 11.77
C PRO A 76 -20.01 0.97 11.95
N GLN A 77 -20.37 1.62 13.05
CA GLN A 77 -21.77 1.91 13.40
C GLN A 77 -22.30 3.20 12.78
N LYS A 78 -21.43 4.18 12.50
CA LYS A 78 -21.82 5.51 12.02
C LYS A 78 -21.12 5.90 10.73
N THR A 79 -19.80 5.76 10.64
CA THR A 79 -19.04 6.22 9.48
C THR A 79 -18.01 5.22 9.03
N PHE A 80 -18.01 4.94 7.74
CA PHE A 80 -16.95 4.22 7.04
C PHE A 80 -16.41 5.13 5.93
N PHE A 81 -15.26 5.76 6.17
CA PHE A 81 -14.68 6.75 5.29
C PHE A 81 -13.47 6.19 4.55
N LEU A 82 -13.53 6.20 3.22
CA LEU A 82 -12.45 5.76 2.34
C LEU A 82 -11.79 6.99 1.73
N ALA A 83 -10.51 7.20 2.02
CA ALA A 83 -9.74 8.36 1.56
C ALA A 83 -8.71 7.93 0.51
N VAL A 84 -8.77 8.52 -0.68
CA VAL A 84 -7.73 8.42 -1.71
C VAL A 84 -6.98 9.75 -1.75
N ASP A 85 -5.64 9.73 -1.90
CA ASP A 85 -4.89 11.00 -1.97
C ASP A 85 -5.32 11.80 -3.22
N GLY A 86 -5.78 13.03 -2.98
CA GLY A 86 -5.89 14.07 -4.01
C GLY A 86 -4.57 14.80 -4.22
N VAL A 87 -4.64 15.97 -4.87
CA VAL A 87 -3.46 16.81 -5.11
C VAL A 87 -2.83 17.25 -3.79
N ALA A 88 -1.56 16.93 -3.62
CA ALA A 88 -0.82 17.20 -2.39
C ALA A 88 -0.17 18.60 -2.37
N PRO A 89 0.11 19.18 -1.19
CA PRO A 89 0.91 20.40 -1.08
C PRO A 89 2.33 20.25 -1.64
N ARG A 90 2.92 21.35 -2.12
CA ARG A 90 4.24 21.38 -2.77
C ARG A 90 5.34 20.64 -1.99
N ALA A 91 5.38 20.79 -0.66
CA ALA A 91 6.37 20.10 0.17
C ALA A 91 6.26 18.56 0.08
N LYS A 92 5.03 18.02 0.14
CA LYS A 92 4.77 16.58 -0.03
C LYS A 92 5.08 16.14 -1.46
N MET A 93 4.72 16.96 -2.46
CA MET A 93 5.05 16.69 -3.87
C MET A 93 6.56 16.58 -4.12
N THR A 94 7.37 17.51 -3.59
CA THR A 94 8.83 17.45 -3.73
C THR A 94 9.40 16.17 -3.11
N GLN A 95 8.89 15.76 -1.94
CA GLN A 95 9.29 14.53 -1.30
C GLN A 95 8.87 13.29 -2.09
N GLN A 96 7.64 13.24 -2.61
CA GLN A 96 7.15 12.16 -3.46
C GLN A 96 7.97 12.07 -4.76
N ARG A 97 8.29 13.20 -5.40
CA ARG A 97 9.14 13.27 -6.59
C ARG A 97 10.52 12.68 -6.33
N ALA A 98 11.18 13.06 -5.23
CA ALA A 98 12.50 12.53 -4.88
C ALA A 98 12.47 11.01 -4.67
N ARG A 99 11.45 10.50 -3.97
CA ARG A 99 11.28 9.05 -3.75
C ARG A 99 11.04 8.29 -5.05
N ARG A 100 10.17 8.79 -5.92
CA ARG A 100 9.86 8.16 -7.22
C ARG A 100 11.07 8.13 -8.13
N PHE A 101 11.84 9.21 -8.15
CA PHE A 101 13.08 9.28 -8.91
C PHE A 101 14.08 8.20 -8.43
N GLN A 102 14.31 8.10 -7.12
CA GLN A 102 15.18 7.07 -6.55
C GLN A 102 14.71 5.64 -6.86
N ALA A 103 13.40 5.38 -6.77
CA ALA A 103 12.82 4.08 -7.08
C ALA A 103 13.00 3.70 -8.55
N ALA A 104 12.82 4.66 -9.47
CA ALA A 104 13.03 4.44 -10.90
C ALA A 104 14.51 4.16 -11.23
N THR A 105 15.43 4.92 -10.64
CA THR A 105 16.89 4.68 -10.81
C THR A 105 17.30 3.31 -10.28
N GLU A 106 16.77 2.90 -9.13
CA GLU A 106 17.04 1.58 -8.56
C GLU A 106 16.47 0.45 -9.43
N ALA A 107 15.25 0.62 -9.94
CA ALA A 107 14.62 -0.35 -10.83
C ALA A 107 15.42 -0.55 -12.11
N GLU A 108 15.93 0.53 -12.71
CA GLU A 108 16.78 0.46 -13.90
C GLU A 108 18.13 -0.23 -13.60
N ARG A 109 18.75 0.06 -12.46
CA ARG A 109 19.98 -0.63 -12.04
C ARG A 109 19.76 -2.15 -11.90
N ILE A 110 18.68 -2.55 -11.22
CA ILE A 110 18.31 -3.97 -11.06
C ILE A 110 18.04 -4.62 -12.41
N ARG A 111 17.40 -3.89 -13.33
CA ARG A 111 17.11 -4.38 -14.67
C ARG A 111 18.39 -4.66 -15.46
N ILE A 112 19.34 -3.72 -15.48
CA ILE A 112 20.64 -3.89 -16.14
C ILE A 112 21.40 -5.10 -15.54
N GLU A 113 21.38 -5.25 -14.22
CA GLU A 113 22.03 -6.38 -13.55
C GLU A 113 21.40 -7.74 -13.96
N LYS A 114 20.06 -7.81 -14.06
CA LYS A 114 19.36 -9.01 -14.53
C LYS A 114 19.63 -9.32 -15.98
N GLU A 115 19.65 -8.30 -16.84
CA GLU A 115 20.02 -8.44 -18.26
C GLU A 115 21.45 -9.01 -18.38
N SER A 116 22.40 -8.53 -17.57
CA SER A 116 23.78 -9.03 -17.57
C SER A 116 23.91 -10.49 -17.13
N LYS A 117 22.97 -10.98 -16.30
CA LYS A 117 22.89 -12.37 -15.83
C LYS A 117 22.05 -13.27 -16.74
N GLY A 118 21.46 -12.72 -17.81
CA GLY A 118 20.54 -13.45 -18.70
C GLY A 118 19.21 -13.82 -18.04
N GLU A 119 18.82 -13.13 -16.96
CA GLU A 119 17.55 -13.38 -16.27
C GLU A 119 16.37 -12.72 -16.99
N GLU A 120 15.21 -13.39 -16.99
CA GLU A 120 14.00 -12.86 -17.60
C GLU A 120 13.46 -11.64 -16.82
N ILE A 121 13.27 -10.53 -17.52
CA ILE A 121 12.71 -9.30 -16.96
C ILE A 121 11.18 -9.38 -17.02
N LYS A 122 10.56 -9.67 -15.89
CA LYS A 122 9.10 -9.60 -15.80
C LYS A 122 8.67 -8.15 -15.65
N LYS A 123 7.66 -7.73 -16.43
CA LYS A 123 6.99 -6.45 -16.19
C LYS A 123 6.38 -6.47 -14.79
N SER A 124 6.39 -5.32 -14.11
CA SER A 124 5.75 -5.14 -12.81
C SER A 124 4.69 -4.04 -12.92
N PHE A 125 3.78 -4.02 -11.95
CA PHE A 125 2.83 -2.91 -11.80
C PHE A 125 3.57 -1.58 -11.61
N ASP A 126 3.18 -0.54 -12.36
CA ASP A 126 3.74 0.80 -12.17
C ASP A 126 3.01 1.54 -11.06
N SER A 127 3.56 1.49 -9.85
CA SER A 127 3.00 2.19 -8.68
C SER A 127 2.90 3.72 -8.84
N ASN A 128 3.50 4.32 -9.87
CA ASN A 128 3.35 5.76 -10.14
C ASN A 128 1.92 6.13 -10.57
N CYS A 129 1.14 5.19 -11.12
CA CYS A 129 -0.25 5.41 -11.52
C CYS A 129 -1.20 5.66 -10.33
N ILE A 130 -0.77 5.39 -9.10
CA ILE A 130 -1.53 5.66 -7.86
C ILE A 130 -1.50 7.18 -7.52
N SER A 131 -1.13 8.03 -8.47
CA SER A 131 -1.16 9.48 -8.33
C SER A 131 -2.49 10.04 -8.83
N PRO A 132 -3.02 11.12 -8.24
CA PRO A 132 -4.18 11.80 -8.79
C PRO A 132 -3.88 12.31 -10.21
N GLY A 133 -4.85 12.16 -11.11
CA GLY A 133 -4.79 12.67 -12.48
C GLY A 133 -4.30 11.68 -13.54
N GLU A 134 -3.98 10.45 -13.16
CA GLU A 134 -3.71 9.34 -14.08
C GLU A 134 -5.00 8.61 -14.45
N PHE A 135 -5.09 8.10 -15.68
CA PHE A 135 -6.20 7.23 -16.10
C PHE A 135 -5.88 5.80 -15.62
N TYR A 136 -6.45 5.42 -14.47
CA TYR A 136 -6.40 4.08 -13.90
C TYR A 136 -7.78 3.68 -13.38
#